data_AF-A0AA38LDP8-F1
#
_entry.id   AF-A0AA38LDP8-F1
#
_cell.length_a   1.000
_cell.length_b   1.000
_cell.length_c   1.000
_cell.angle_alpha   90.00
_cell.angle_beta   90.00
_cell.angle_gamma   90.00
#
_symmetry.space_group_name_H-M   'P 1'
#
loop_
_entity.id
_entity.type
_entity.pdbx_description
1 polymer ?
#
loop_
_entity_poly.entity_id
_entity_poly.type
_entity_poly.pdbx_seq_one_letter_code
_entity_poly.pdbx_strand_id
1 'polypeptide(L)'
;MKMILEKYTKCSNATQNNEQSIPQVDNQDTRRMKQQLEDVSCNLRRMRGENLEGLTIKDLQRLENKLEVGLNKVRSKKDEGLFQEIFELQQQ
;
A
#
# COMPACT_ATOMS: atom_id res chain seq x y z
N MET A 1 -37.70 -25.35 14.04
CA MET A 1 -37.57 -26.35 12.96
C MET A 1 -38.30 -25.95 11.68
N LYS A 2 -39.54 -25.46 11.71
CA LYS A 2 -40.28 -24.99 10.51
C LYS A 2 -39.57 -23.88 9.71
N MET A 3 -38.97 -22.89 10.40
CA MET A 3 -38.21 -21.82 9.72
C MET A 3 -36.94 -22.29 9.00
N ILE A 4 -36.35 -23.40 9.45
CA ILE A 4 -35.12 -23.95 8.84
C ILE A 4 -35.49 -24.68 7.54
N LEU A 5 -36.59 -25.44 7.57
CA LEU A 5 -37.16 -26.10 6.40
C LEU A 5 -37.62 -25.09 5.34
N GLU A 6 -38.25 -23.99 5.75
CA GLU A 6 -38.72 -22.93 4.85
C GLU A 6 -37.57 -22.16 4.18
N LYS A 7 -36.45 -21.97 4.88
CA LYS A 7 -35.23 -21.42 4.28
C LYS A 7 -34.63 -22.37 3.25
N TYR A 8 -34.64 -23.67 3.54
CA TYR A 8 -34.07 -24.68 2.65
C TYR A 8 -34.88 -24.86 1.37
N THR A 9 -36.20 -24.83 1.44
CA THR A 9 -37.06 -24.89 0.23
C THR A 9 -36.88 -23.66 -0.65
N LYS A 10 -36.73 -22.48 -0.05
CA LYS A 10 -36.49 -21.24 -0.79
C LYS A 10 -35.12 -21.22 -1.49
N CYS A 11 -34.09 -21.79 -0.87
CA CYS A 11 -32.77 -21.93 -1.47
C CYS A 11 -32.70 -23.04 -2.53
N SER A 12 -33.36 -24.19 -2.30
CA SER A 12 -33.36 -25.31 -3.25
C SER A 12 -34.05 -24.96 -4.57
N ASN A 13 -35.07 -24.10 -4.54
CA ASN A 13 -35.78 -23.67 -5.74
C ASN A 13 -34.97 -22.64 -6.56
N ALA A 14 -33.98 -21.99 -5.95
CA ALA A 14 -33.09 -21.04 -6.63
C ALA A 14 -31.95 -21.74 -7.38
N THR A 15 -31.59 -22.98 -7.00
CA THR A 15 -30.46 -23.70 -7.60
C THR A 15 -30.79 -24.45 -8.88
N GLN A 16 -32.06 -24.53 -9.30
CA GLN A 16 -32.44 -25.19 -10.56
C GLN A 16 -32.35 -24.27 -11.79
N ASN A 17 -32.06 -22.98 -11.62
CA ASN A 17 -31.90 -22.06 -12.75
C ASN A 17 -30.58 -21.30 -12.63
N ASN A 18 -29.73 -21.44 -13.65
CA ASN A 18 -28.42 -20.82 -13.86
C ASN A 18 -27.21 -21.49 -13.19
N GLU A 19 -26.69 -22.42 -13.98
CA GLU A 19 -25.27 -22.58 -14.28
C GLU A 19 -24.46 -21.26 -14.16
N GLN A 20 -23.26 -21.38 -13.58
CA GLN A 20 -22.11 -20.49 -13.74
C GLN A 20 -22.29 -19.03 -13.28
N SER A 21 -22.10 -18.81 -11.99
CA SER A 21 -21.35 -17.63 -11.54
C SER A 21 -20.53 -17.99 -10.32
N ILE A 22 -19.21 -18.06 -10.55
CA ILE A 22 -18.21 -17.97 -9.49
C ILE A 22 -18.63 -16.79 -8.61
N PRO A 23 -18.77 -16.92 -7.28
CA PRO A 23 -19.11 -15.78 -6.47
C PRO A 23 -17.97 -14.76 -6.65
N GLN A 24 -18.25 -13.66 -7.34
CA GLN A 24 -17.42 -12.47 -7.26
C GLN A 24 -17.49 -12.04 -5.80
N VAL A 25 -16.52 -12.51 -5.03
CA VAL A 25 -16.27 -12.07 -3.67
C VAL A 25 -15.67 -10.67 -3.80
N ASP A 26 -16.52 -9.73 -4.19
CA ASP A 26 -16.24 -8.31 -4.22
C ASP A 26 -16.31 -7.81 -2.77
N ASN A 27 -15.40 -8.37 -1.95
CA ASN A 27 -15.27 -8.03 -0.56
C ASN A 27 -14.85 -6.57 -0.47
N GLN A 28 -15.64 -5.78 0.24
CA GLN A 28 -15.34 -4.39 0.57
C GLN A 28 -13.92 -4.23 1.12
N ASP A 29 -13.43 -5.22 1.88
CA ASP A 29 -12.07 -5.27 2.40
C ASP A 29 -11.02 -5.39 1.27
N THR A 30 -11.25 -6.23 0.27
CA THR A 30 -10.38 -6.36 -0.91
C THR A 30 -10.32 -5.04 -1.69
N ARG A 31 -11.45 -4.35 -1.85
CA ARG A 31 -11.50 -3.03 -2.50
C ARG A 31 -10.71 -1.99 -1.70
N ARG A 32 -10.88 -1.95 -0.38
CA ARG A 32 -10.15 -1.04 0.50
C ARG A 32 -8.65 -1.27 0.45
N MET A 33 -8.20 -2.53 0.49
CA MET A 33 -6.78 -2.87 0.38
C MET A 33 -6.20 -2.43 -0.97
N LYS A 34 -6.93 -2.63 -2.07
CA LYS A 34 -6.51 -2.18 -3.40
C LYS A 34 -6.34 -0.65 -3.47
N GLN A 35 -7.28 0.10 -2.90
CA GLN A 35 -7.17 1.57 -2.85
C GLN A 35 -5.94 2.02 -2.07
N GLN A 36 -5.69 1.43 -0.89
CA GLN A 36 -4.49 1.75 -0.09
C GLN A 36 -3.20 1.46 -0.85
N LEU A 37 -3.15 0.34 -1.58
CA LEU A 37 -1.98 -0.01 -2.40
C LEU A 37 -1.75 1.02 -3.52
N GLU A 38 -2.81 1.47 -4.16
CA GLU A 38 -2.76 2.49 -5.20
C GLU A 38 -2.28 3.83 -4.65
N ASP A 39 -2.78 4.24 -3.49
CA ASP A 39 -2.35 5.45 -2.79
C ASP A 39 -0.86 5.40 -2.44
N VAL A 40 -0.40 4.29 -1.87
CA VAL A 40 1.03 4.09 -1.53
C VAL A 40 1.88 4.12 -2.80
N SER A 41 1.45 3.44 -3.86
CA SER A 41 2.17 3.40 -5.14
C SER A 41 2.25 4.78 -5.79
N CYS A 42 1.17 5.56 -5.74
CA CYS A 42 1.13 6.95 -6.18
C CYS A 42 2.10 7.81 -5.38
N ASN A 43 2.08 7.69 -4.05
CA ASN A 43 3.03 8.41 -3.19
C ASN A 43 4.48 8.05 -3.48
N LEU A 44 4.81 6.78 -3.74
CA LEU A 44 6.16 6.36 -4.12
C LEU A 44 6.61 6.97 -5.45
N ARG A 45 5.73 7.01 -6.47
CA ARG A 45 6.01 7.69 -7.74
C ARG A 45 6.30 9.17 -7.52
N ARG A 46 5.47 9.85 -6.71
CA ARG A 46 5.69 11.24 -6.34
C ARG A 46 7.02 11.45 -5.61
N MET A 47 7.37 10.58 -4.67
CA MET A 47 8.69 10.64 -4.02
C MET A 47 9.87 10.43 -4.98
N ARG A 48 9.66 9.77 -6.12
CA ARG A 48 10.64 9.66 -7.21
C ARG A 48 10.66 10.87 -8.16
N GLY A 49 9.79 11.86 -7.95
CA GLY A 49 9.65 13.02 -8.83
C GLY A 49 8.74 12.77 -10.03
N GLU A 50 7.98 11.67 -10.05
CA GLU A 50 7.04 11.32 -11.10
C GLU A 50 5.62 11.81 -10.73
N ASN A 51 4.77 12.07 -11.73
CA ASN A 51 3.34 12.41 -11.55
C ASN A 51 3.11 13.55 -10.54
N LEU A 52 3.87 14.64 -10.67
CA LEU A 52 3.77 15.82 -9.80
C LEU A 52 2.71 16.83 -10.25
N GLU A 53 2.08 16.56 -11.39
CA GLU A 53 0.98 17.36 -11.95
C GLU A 53 -0.18 17.46 -10.94
N GLY A 54 -0.76 18.64 -10.80
CA GLY A 54 -1.88 18.88 -9.87
C GLY A 54 -1.47 19.13 -8.41
N LEU A 55 -0.18 19.06 -8.07
CA LEU A 55 0.30 19.46 -6.74
C LEU A 55 0.45 20.98 -6.63
N THR A 56 0.12 21.51 -5.45
CA THR A 56 0.41 22.91 -5.15
C THR A 56 1.90 23.09 -4.83
N ILE A 57 2.40 24.33 -4.95
CA ILE A 57 3.77 24.69 -4.55
C ILE A 57 4.05 24.26 -3.10
N LYS A 58 3.09 24.41 -2.19
CA LYS A 58 3.23 23.99 -0.79
C LYS A 58 3.40 22.47 -0.66
N ASP A 59 2.67 21.70 -1.47
CA ASP A 59 2.79 20.24 -1.47
C ASP A 59 4.13 19.77 -2.02
N LEU A 60 4.66 20.46 -3.04
CA LEU A 60 5.99 20.23 -3.61
C LEU A 60 7.08 20.56 -2.60
N GLN A 61 7.03 21.72 -1.95
CA GLN A 61 7.98 22.10 -0.90
C GLN A 61 8.00 21.10 0.27
N ARG A 62 6.82 20.61 0.67
CA ARG A 62 6.71 19.57 1.70
C ARG A 62 7.34 18.25 1.24
N LEU A 63 7.18 17.90 -0.04
CA LEU A 63 7.78 16.70 -0.62
C LEU A 63 9.30 16.82 -0.67
N GLU A 64 9.83 17.95 -1.14
CA GLU A 64 11.27 18.26 -1.16
C GLU A 64 11.87 18.17 0.24
N ASN A 65 11.25 18.81 1.23
CA ASN A 65 11.73 18.77 2.61
C ASN A 65 11.78 17.34 3.17
N LYS A 66 10.76 16.52 2.87
CA LYS A 66 10.76 15.10 3.27
C LYS A 66 11.91 14.32 2.63
N LEU A 67 12.16 14.55 1.34
CA LEU A 67 13.25 13.89 0.62
C LEU A 67 14.61 14.33 1.15
N GLU A 68 14.78 15.62 1.42
CA GLU A 68 16.00 16.19 1.99
C GLU A 68 16.32 15.59 3.37
N VAL A 69 15.33 15.56 4.27
CA VAL A 69 15.48 14.94 5.60
C VAL A 69 15.82 13.45 5.48
N GLY A 70 15.15 12.73 4.58
CA GLY A 70 15.42 11.31 4.33
C GLY A 70 16.84 11.08 3.81
N LEU A 71 17.27 11.88 2.83
CA LEU A 71 18.60 11.82 2.25
C LEU A 71 19.69 12.11 3.29
N ASN A 72 19.49 13.13 4.12
CA ASN A 72 20.43 13.47 5.18
C ASN A 72 20.59 12.32 6.18
N LYS A 73 19.48 11.67 6.59
CA LYS A 73 19.55 10.49 7.47
C LYS A 73 20.36 9.34 6.84
N VAL A 74 20.15 9.06 5.56
CA VAL A 74 20.89 8.01 4.84
C VAL A 74 22.38 8.34 4.77
N ARG A 75 22.72 9.60 4.46
CA ARG A 75 24.11 10.07 4.43
C ARG A 75 24.76 9.95 5.80
N SER A 76 24.15 10.50 6.84
CA SER A 76 24.68 10.41 8.21
C SER A 76 24.91 8.96 8.63
N LYS A 77 23.99 8.05 8.31
CA LYS A 77 24.18 6.63 8.66
C LYS A 77 25.33 5.97 7.89
N LYS A 78 25.51 6.34 6.62
CA LYS A 78 26.65 5.88 5.82
C LYS A 78 27.96 6.41 6.39
N ASP A 79 27.99 7.70 6.74
CA ASP A 79 29.17 8.35 7.30
C ASP A 79 29.56 7.72 8.64
N GLU A 80 28.60 7.49 9.54
CA GLU A 80 28.82 6.75 10.80
C GLU A 80 29.47 5.38 10.56
N GLY A 81 28.95 4.61 9.59
CA GLY A 81 29.50 3.29 9.27
C GLY A 81 30.93 3.35 8.73
N LEU A 82 31.21 4.31 7.84
CA LEU A 82 32.55 4.54 7.30
C LEU A 82 33.54 4.97 8.38
N PHE A 83 33.13 5.87 9.28
CA PHE A 83 33.97 6.29 10.39
C PHE A 83 34.29 5.13 11.33
N GLN A 84 33.32 4.26 11.59
CA GLN A 84 33.54 3.07 12.39
C GLN A 84 34.56 2.13 11.73
N GLU A 85 34.42 1.87 10.43
CA GLU A 85 35.35 1.03 9.68
C GLU A 85 36.78 1.60 9.66
N ILE A 86 36.94 2.91 9.47
CA ILE A 86 38.24 3.59 9.53
C ILE A 86 38.86 3.44 10.92
N PHE A 87 38.07 3.64 11.98
CA PHE A 87 38.54 3.52 13.35
C PHE A 87 39.00 2.09 13.67
N GLU A 88 38.24 1.09 13.24
CA GLU A 88 38.60 -0.33 13.41
C GLU A 88 39.91 -0.68 12.69
N LEU A 89 40.11 -0.18 11.47
CA LEU A 89 41.35 -0.39 10.70
C LEU A 89 42.57 0.31 11.31
N GLN A 90 42.39 1.48 11.93
CA GLN A 90 43.49 2.20 12.59
C GLN A 90 43.94 1.56 13.90
N GLN A 91 43.11 0.71 14.50
CA GLN A 91 43.37 0.00 15.75
C GLN A 91 44.02 -1.38 15.52
N GLN A 92 44.20 -1.79 14.26
CA GLN A 92 44.95 -2.99 13.85
C GLN A 92 46.42 -2.68 13.64
#